data_AF-A0A4R8W0U4-F1
#
_entry.id   AF-A0A4R8W0U4-F1
#
_cell.length_a   1.000
_cell.length_b   1.000
_cell.length_c   1.000
_cell.angle_alpha   90.00
_cell.angle_beta   90.00
_cell.angle_gamma   90.00
#
_symmetry.space_group_name_H-M   'P 1'
#
loop_
_entity.id
_entity.type
_entity.pdbx_description
1 polymer ?
#
loop_
_entity_poly.entity_id
_entity_poly.type
_entity_poly.pdbx_seq_one_letter_code
_entity_poly.pdbx_strand_id
1 'polypeptide(L)'
;MPRHDTDPTPASAAGQGGAGQGGAGQGGAGREGAGRQWDAIIVAGGRARRLDGIDKTALVWRGRSLLDGVLAAASGARRTCVVGSDRSLPAGVLRAVEQPRWGGPAAAIVAGLEALARESGGAATGTDWIVVLAGDLIRAENAVPLLLAELDRLSTSPDVDGLISVDAGGRRQPLLAVYRRAALVSAAAMRPAENLSVTSLIGALTLVELRLPDALGDDVDTPADAARLGIVIPASAAPPGTPQQEP
;
A
#
# COMPACT_ATOMS: atom_id res chain seq x y z
N MET A 1 -16.30 50.24 -76.63
CA MET A 1 -16.91 49.11 -75.91
C MET A 1 -15.80 48.36 -75.18
N PRO A 2 -15.91 48.13 -73.86
CA PRO A 2 -14.84 47.53 -73.09
C PRO A 2 -15.01 46.01 -72.88
N ARG A 3 -13.86 45.33 -73.05
CA ARG A 3 -13.30 44.24 -72.22
C ARG A 3 -13.85 42.82 -72.32
N HIS A 4 -12.92 41.91 -71.97
CA HIS A 4 -12.94 40.45 -71.89
C HIS A 4 -12.59 39.74 -73.20
N ASP A 5 -11.80 38.68 -73.23
CA ASP A 5 -10.91 38.03 -72.26
C ASP A 5 -9.98 37.12 -73.07
N THR A 6 -8.84 36.77 -72.48
CA THR A 6 -7.86 35.83 -73.06
C THR A 6 -8.27 34.40 -72.73
N ASP A 7 -8.40 33.57 -73.75
CA ASP A 7 -8.58 32.12 -73.65
C ASP A 7 -7.21 31.43 -73.54
N PRO A 8 -7.09 30.34 -72.76
CA PRO A 8 -6.23 29.24 -73.19
C PRO A 8 -6.93 27.86 -73.22
N THR A 9 -6.53 27.14 -74.26
CA THR A 9 -6.82 25.77 -74.72
C THR A 9 -6.74 24.65 -73.66
N PRO A 10 -7.43 23.50 -73.85
CA PRO A 10 -7.81 22.61 -72.76
C PRO A 10 -7.03 21.28 -72.64
N ALA A 11 -7.20 20.70 -71.45
CA ALA A 11 -7.45 19.29 -71.12
C ALA A 11 -6.52 18.15 -71.61
N SER A 12 -6.00 17.41 -70.63
CA SER A 12 -6.03 15.94 -70.70
C SER A 12 -6.27 15.33 -69.30
N ALA A 13 -7.35 14.55 -69.20
CA ALA A 13 -7.75 13.68 -68.10
C ALA A 13 -6.95 12.35 -68.19
N ALA A 14 -6.93 11.37 -67.28
CA ALA A 14 -7.74 10.96 -66.15
C ALA A 14 -6.98 9.83 -65.40
N GLY A 15 -7.40 9.51 -64.17
CA GLY A 15 -7.11 8.23 -63.48
C GLY A 15 -6.77 8.42 -62.00
N GLN A 16 -7.74 8.70 -61.12
CA GLN A 16 -8.66 7.78 -60.39
C GLN A 16 -8.03 6.95 -59.24
N GLY A 17 -8.57 7.23 -58.04
CA GLY A 17 -8.55 6.41 -56.83
C GLY A 17 -7.73 7.03 -55.68
N GLY A 18 -8.27 7.52 -54.56
CA GLY A 18 -9.61 7.48 -53.98
C GLY A 18 -9.49 7.42 -52.44
N ALA A 19 -10.19 8.34 -51.74
CA ALA A 19 -10.55 8.37 -50.31
C ALA A 19 -9.38 8.39 -49.28
N GLY A 20 -9.39 9.19 -48.21
CA GLY A 20 -10.38 10.11 -47.67
C GLY A 20 -9.78 10.86 -46.48
N GLN A 21 -10.44 11.97 -46.18
CA GLN A 21 -10.25 12.89 -45.06
C GLN A 21 -10.03 12.20 -43.70
N GLY A 22 -9.32 12.86 -42.79
CA GLY A 22 -9.57 12.64 -41.37
C GLY A 22 -8.43 13.03 -40.44
N GLY A 23 -8.59 14.18 -39.80
CA GLY A 23 -8.42 14.21 -38.35
C GLY A 23 -7.04 14.59 -37.83
N ALA A 24 -6.96 15.85 -37.40
CA ALA A 24 -6.14 16.20 -36.25
C ALA A 24 -6.37 15.21 -35.10
N GLY A 25 -5.28 14.75 -34.50
CA GLY A 25 -5.32 13.83 -33.37
C GLY A 25 -4.02 13.92 -32.58
N GLN A 26 -3.84 15.04 -31.87
CA GLN A 26 -3.08 15.01 -30.62
C GLN A 26 -3.74 13.94 -29.74
N GLY A 27 -3.03 12.87 -29.39
CA GLY A 27 -3.63 11.76 -28.65
C GLY A 27 -2.61 10.87 -27.97
N GLY A 28 -2.38 11.13 -26.68
CA GLY A 28 -2.25 10.03 -25.71
C GLY A 28 -0.86 9.47 -25.41
N ALA A 29 0.20 10.28 -25.38
CA ALA A 29 1.39 9.91 -24.60
C ALA A 29 1.14 10.21 -23.10
N GLY A 30 0.30 9.41 -22.44
CA GLY A 30 0.02 9.61 -21.03
C GLY A 30 -1.03 8.63 -20.49
N ARG A 31 -0.65 7.89 -19.43
CA ARG A 31 -1.47 7.06 -18.53
C ARG A 31 -1.40 5.54 -18.67
N GLU A 32 -0.43 4.96 -19.37
CA GLU A 32 -0.10 3.54 -19.15
C GLU A 32 0.88 3.43 -17.97
N GLY A 33 0.34 3.23 -16.75
CA GLY A 33 1.13 2.97 -15.53
C GLY A 33 0.90 3.93 -14.36
N ALA A 34 0.20 5.04 -14.55
CA ALA A 34 -0.09 5.99 -13.47
C ALA A 34 -0.99 5.39 -12.37
N GLY A 35 -1.91 4.48 -12.72
CA GLY A 35 -2.80 3.79 -11.78
C GLY A 35 -2.13 2.72 -10.89
N ARG A 36 -0.87 2.36 -11.19
CA ARG A 36 -0.14 1.28 -10.48
C ARG A 36 0.97 1.75 -9.56
N GLN A 37 1.18 3.05 -9.39
CA GLN A 37 2.17 3.51 -8.42
C GLN A 37 1.56 3.60 -7.02
N TRP A 38 2.21 2.98 -6.06
CA TRP A 38 1.79 2.94 -4.67
C TRP A 38 3.00 3.10 -3.74
N ASP A 39 2.76 3.66 -2.57
CA ASP A 39 3.69 3.62 -1.44
C ASP A 39 3.16 2.62 -0.39
N ALA A 40 4.05 2.16 0.49
CA ALA A 40 3.72 1.24 1.56
C ALA A 40 3.98 1.86 2.94
N ILE A 41 3.05 1.62 3.86
CA ILE A 41 3.24 1.85 5.30
C ILE A 41 3.11 0.51 6.00
N ILE A 42 4.19 0.09 6.66
CA ILE A 42 4.23 -1.14 7.46
C ILE A 42 4.20 -0.73 8.93
N VAL A 43 3.09 -1.06 9.60
CA VAL A 43 2.91 -0.84 11.04
C VAL A 43 3.56 -2.00 11.77
N ALA A 44 4.80 -1.78 12.22
CA ALA A 44 5.61 -2.74 12.96
C ALA A 44 5.72 -2.38 14.45
N GLY A 45 4.89 -1.42 14.90
CA GLY A 45 4.87 -0.88 16.25
C GLY A 45 3.60 -1.23 17.01
N GLY A 46 3.78 -1.52 18.30
CA GLY A 46 2.68 -1.66 19.26
C GLY A 46 3.18 -2.29 20.55
N ARG A 47 2.39 -2.20 21.62
CA ARG A 47 2.56 -3.04 22.83
C ARG A 47 2.32 -4.53 22.55
N ALA A 48 2.47 -4.99 21.31
CA ALA A 48 2.44 -6.39 20.92
C ALA A 48 3.70 -7.15 21.41
N ARG A 49 4.03 -6.95 22.69
CA ARG A 49 4.74 -7.89 23.56
C ARG A 49 3.82 -9.07 23.96
N ARG A 50 2.85 -9.43 23.12
CA ARG A 50 1.69 -10.28 23.49
C ARG A 50 1.95 -11.79 23.39
N LEU A 51 3.15 -12.20 22.99
CA LEU A 51 3.71 -13.50 23.34
C LEU A 51 4.71 -13.30 24.49
N ASP A 52 4.26 -13.00 25.70
CA ASP A 52 5.14 -12.89 26.89
C ASP A 52 6.39 -11.99 26.74
N GLY A 53 6.28 -10.87 26.03
CA GLY A 53 7.43 -9.98 25.76
C GLY A 53 8.09 -10.14 24.39
N ILE A 54 7.65 -11.10 23.58
CA ILE A 54 8.25 -11.40 22.28
C ILE A 54 7.84 -10.38 21.22
N ASP A 55 8.84 -9.92 20.44
CA ASP A 55 8.65 -9.12 19.23
C ASP A 55 8.04 -9.99 18.13
N LYS A 56 6.72 -9.86 17.86
CA LYS A 56 6.04 -10.64 16.81
C LYS A 56 6.65 -10.43 15.42
N THR A 57 7.18 -9.24 15.13
CA THR A 57 7.78 -8.92 13.82
C THR A 57 9.08 -9.71 13.57
N ALA A 58 9.72 -10.16 14.65
CA ALA A 58 10.92 -10.98 14.65
C ALA A 58 10.68 -12.47 14.42
N LEU A 59 9.43 -12.93 14.55
CA LEU A 59 9.09 -14.34 14.41
C LEU A 59 9.51 -14.84 13.04
N VAL A 60 10.01 -16.08 12.97
CA VAL A 60 10.55 -16.66 11.74
C VAL A 60 9.56 -17.65 11.16
N TRP A 61 9.15 -17.42 9.92
CA TRP A 61 8.30 -18.32 9.17
C TRP A 61 9.02 -18.73 7.87
N ARG A 62 9.13 -20.05 7.62
CA ARG A 62 9.85 -20.62 6.46
C ARG A 62 11.28 -20.07 6.28
N GLY A 63 11.98 -19.82 7.39
CA GLY A 63 13.38 -19.36 7.39
C GLY A 63 13.58 -17.85 7.23
N ARG A 64 12.51 -17.05 7.23
CA ARG A 64 12.56 -15.58 7.13
C ARG A 64 11.74 -14.93 8.25
N SER A 65 12.16 -13.76 8.76
CA SER A 65 11.32 -13.04 9.73
C SER A 65 10.01 -12.56 9.09
N LEU A 66 8.94 -12.43 9.87
CA LEU A 66 7.65 -11.93 9.35
C LEU A 66 7.81 -10.53 8.75
N LEU A 67 8.57 -9.64 9.41
CA LEU A 67 8.85 -8.31 8.87
C LEU A 67 9.59 -8.35 7.52
N ASP A 68 10.58 -9.23 7.37
CA ASP A 68 11.28 -9.40 6.10
C ASP A 68 10.34 -9.97 5.02
N GLY A 69 9.39 -10.83 5.40
CA GLY A 69 8.33 -11.33 4.52
C GLY A 69 7.44 -10.18 4.00
N VAL A 70 6.98 -9.32 4.91
CA VAL A 70 6.18 -8.13 4.58
C VAL A 70 6.96 -7.14 3.72
N LEU A 71 8.23 -6.87 4.06
CA LEU A 71 9.11 -6.00 3.27
C LEU A 71 9.33 -6.54 1.86
N ALA A 72 9.54 -7.85 1.71
CA ALA A 72 9.67 -8.47 0.41
C ALA A 72 8.37 -8.37 -0.41
N ALA A 73 7.22 -8.57 0.22
CA ALA A 73 5.91 -8.38 -0.42
C ALA A 73 5.67 -6.91 -0.83
N ALA A 74 6.23 -5.96 -0.07
CA ALA A 74 6.15 -4.53 -0.33
C ALA A 74 7.23 -4.01 -1.32
N SER A 75 8.08 -4.87 -1.90
CA SER A 75 9.24 -4.46 -2.69
C SER A 75 8.92 -3.71 -3.99
N GLY A 76 7.69 -3.85 -4.50
CA GLY A 76 7.20 -3.10 -5.66
C GLY A 76 6.74 -1.67 -5.34
N ALA A 77 6.73 -1.28 -4.06
CA ALA A 77 6.36 0.07 -3.66
C ALA A 77 7.39 1.06 -4.19
N ARG A 78 6.94 2.24 -4.63
CA ARG A 78 7.86 3.33 -4.93
C ARG A 78 8.63 3.75 -3.67
N ARG A 79 7.97 3.69 -2.52
CA ARG A 79 8.55 3.94 -1.20
C ARG A 79 7.90 3.08 -0.14
N THR A 80 8.69 2.66 0.83
CA THR A 80 8.23 1.87 1.97
C THR A 80 8.65 2.55 3.26
N CYS A 81 7.69 2.77 4.16
CA CYS A 81 7.95 3.26 5.50
C CYS A 81 7.57 2.20 6.53
N VAL A 82 8.51 1.84 7.40
CA VAL A 82 8.25 1.00 8.57
C VAL A 82 8.13 1.90 9.79
N VAL A 83 7.02 1.73 10.52
CA VAL A 83 6.69 2.56 11.68
C VAL A 83 6.74 1.75 12.96
N GLY A 84 7.46 2.26 13.96
CA GLY A 84 7.49 1.70 15.31
C GLY A 84 8.38 0.46 15.50
N SER A 85 9.18 0.07 14.50
CA SER A 85 10.23 -0.95 14.66
C SER A 85 11.55 -0.32 15.12
N ASP A 86 12.26 -1.00 16.03
CA ASP A 86 13.63 -0.67 16.45
C ASP A 86 14.70 -1.53 15.72
N ARG A 87 14.28 -2.46 14.83
CA ARG A 87 15.20 -3.33 14.06
C ARG A 87 15.96 -2.54 13.00
N SER A 88 17.15 -3.01 12.63
CA SER A 88 17.84 -2.53 11.42
C SER A 88 16.98 -2.80 10.18
N LEU A 89 16.86 -1.83 9.28
CA LEU A 89 16.04 -1.92 8.07
C LEU A 89 16.92 -1.91 6.82
N PRO A 90 16.47 -2.52 5.71
CA PRO A 90 17.17 -2.45 4.44
C PRO A 90 17.40 -1.01 3.97
N ALA A 91 18.46 -0.79 3.19
CA ALA A 91 18.76 0.52 2.61
C ALA A 91 17.57 1.03 1.76
N GLY A 92 17.25 2.32 1.89
CA GLY A 92 16.14 2.96 1.16
C GLY A 92 14.75 2.79 1.81
N VAL A 93 14.60 1.93 2.83
CA VAL A 93 13.36 1.86 3.62
C VAL A 93 13.34 2.99 4.63
N LEU A 94 12.26 3.76 4.64
CA LEU A 94 12.06 4.86 5.59
C LEU A 94 11.68 4.30 6.96
N ARG A 95 12.18 4.96 8.01
CA ARG A 95 11.76 4.69 9.39
C ARG A 95 10.94 5.86 9.92
N ALA A 96 9.84 5.55 10.60
CA ALA A 96 9.12 6.50 11.43
C ALA A 96 8.77 5.88 12.78
N VAL A 97 8.33 6.73 13.71
CA VAL A 97 7.82 6.33 15.02
C VAL A 97 6.58 7.17 15.26
N GLU A 98 5.50 6.55 15.73
CA GLU A 98 4.27 7.25 16.07
C GLU A 98 4.48 8.31 17.17
N GLN A 99 3.65 9.35 17.13
CA GLN A 99 3.66 10.41 18.13
C GLN A 99 2.26 10.63 18.74
N PRO A 100 2.11 10.57 20.07
CA PRO A 100 3.14 10.14 21.03
C PRO A 100 3.51 8.66 20.81
N ARG A 101 4.74 8.28 21.23
CA ARG A 101 5.16 6.87 21.21
C ARG A 101 4.10 6.01 21.90
N TRP A 102 3.76 4.88 21.29
CA TRP A 102 2.70 3.97 21.74
C TRP A 102 1.28 4.50 21.57
N GLY A 103 1.07 5.54 20.75
CA GLY A 103 -0.25 6.08 20.40
C GLY A 103 -1.13 5.12 19.57
N GLY A 104 -0.61 3.95 19.20
CA GLY A 104 -1.36 2.88 18.54
C GLY A 104 -1.29 2.92 17.00
N PRO A 105 -1.93 1.94 16.33
CA PRO A 105 -1.76 1.75 14.89
C PRO A 105 -2.26 2.92 14.02
N ALA A 106 -3.28 3.66 14.46
CA ALA A 106 -3.71 4.87 13.74
C ALA A 106 -2.61 5.96 13.77
N ALA A 107 -2.01 6.19 14.94
CA ALA A 107 -0.89 7.12 15.07
C ALA A 107 0.33 6.66 14.24
N ALA A 108 0.54 5.34 14.11
CA ALA A 108 1.58 4.80 13.25
C ALA A 108 1.30 5.07 11.76
N ILE A 109 0.05 4.93 11.30
CA ILE A 109 -0.35 5.29 9.93
C ILE A 109 -0.08 6.79 9.67
N VAL A 110 -0.45 7.67 10.61
CA VAL A 110 -0.20 9.12 10.49
C VAL A 110 1.30 9.41 10.37
N ALA A 111 2.12 8.85 11.26
CA ALA A 111 3.57 9.03 11.21
C ALA A 111 4.20 8.49 9.90
N GLY A 112 3.67 7.38 9.36
CA GLY A 112 4.06 6.84 8.06
C GLY A 112 3.72 7.78 6.90
N LEU A 113 2.52 8.37 6.89
CA LEU A 113 2.10 9.35 5.88
C LEU A 113 3.00 10.59 5.90
N GLU A 114 3.30 11.12 7.08
CA GLU A 114 4.21 12.25 7.25
C GLU A 114 5.62 11.94 6.76
N ALA A 115 6.11 10.72 7.01
CA ALA A 115 7.42 10.28 6.54
C ALA A 115 7.50 10.20 5.02
N LEU A 116 6.49 9.61 4.38
CA LEU A 116 6.38 9.55 2.92
C LEU A 116 6.29 10.96 2.28
N ALA A 117 5.59 11.88 2.95
CA ALA A 117 5.45 13.26 2.50
C ALA A 117 6.77 14.04 2.59
N ARG A 118 7.50 13.94 3.73
CA ARG A 118 8.81 14.57 3.93
C ARG A 118 9.84 14.12 2.89
N GLU A 119 9.92 12.82 2.65
CA GLU A 119 10.85 12.26 1.66
C GLU A 119 10.53 12.73 0.23
N SER A 120 9.29 13.19 -0.03
CA SER A 120 8.88 13.71 -1.36
C SER A 120 9.24 15.18 -1.54
N GLY A 121 9.83 15.83 -0.53
CA GLY A 121 10.15 17.26 -0.58
C GLY A 121 8.91 18.15 -0.63
N GLY A 122 7.74 17.67 -0.17
CA GLY A 122 6.49 18.42 -0.21
C GLY A 122 5.85 18.55 -1.61
N ALA A 123 6.49 18.04 -2.67
CA ALA A 123 5.84 17.89 -3.97
C ALA A 123 4.71 16.86 -3.85
N ALA A 124 3.59 17.09 -4.55
CA ALA A 124 2.48 16.14 -4.62
C ALA A 124 3.06 14.74 -4.88
N THR A 125 2.94 13.87 -3.89
CA THR A 125 3.46 12.51 -3.95
C THR A 125 2.78 11.83 -5.14
N GLY A 126 3.50 11.54 -6.20
CA GLY A 126 2.95 11.04 -7.47
C GLY A 126 2.28 9.65 -7.41
N THR A 127 1.92 9.16 -6.22
CA THR A 127 1.22 7.89 -6.02
C THR A 127 -0.13 8.14 -5.33
N ASP A 128 -1.19 7.67 -5.98
CA ASP A 128 -2.57 7.82 -5.50
C ASP A 128 -2.91 6.83 -4.38
N TRP A 129 -2.09 5.79 -4.20
CA TRP A 129 -2.39 4.64 -3.34
C TRP A 129 -1.36 4.44 -2.23
N ILE A 130 -1.85 4.11 -1.05
CA ILE A 130 -1.08 3.64 0.11
C ILE A 130 -1.51 2.22 0.43
N VAL A 131 -0.58 1.28 0.37
CA VAL A 131 -0.77 -0.07 0.91
C VAL A 131 -0.37 -0.05 2.39
N VAL A 132 -1.30 -0.37 3.27
CA VAL A 132 -1.05 -0.43 4.72
C VAL A 132 -1.02 -1.88 5.16
N LEU A 133 0.10 -2.26 5.79
CA LEU A 133 0.42 -3.63 6.17
C LEU A 133 0.77 -3.70 7.67
N ALA A 134 0.33 -4.74 8.36
CA ALA A 134 0.89 -5.09 9.67
C ALA A 134 2.28 -5.71 9.47
N GLY A 135 3.20 -5.48 10.42
CA GLY A 135 4.57 -5.98 10.35
C GLY A 135 4.72 -7.48 10.66
N ASP A 136 3.65 -8.14 11.07
CA ASP A 136 3.58 -9.54 11.50
C ASP A 136 2.63 -10.38 10.64
N LEU A 137 2.30 -9.91 9.43
CA LEU A 137 1.47 -10.69 8.50
C LEU A 137 2.18 -11.98 8.07
N ILE A 138 1.50 -13.09 8.24
CA ILE A 138 1.90 -14.35 7.61
C ILE A 138 1.49 -14.32 6.14
N ARG A 139 2.34 -14.85 5.27
CA ARG A 139 2.06 -15.00 3.84
C ARG A 139 1.71 -13.68 3.15
N ALA A 140 2.35 -12.59 3.58
CA ALA A 140 2.23 -11.29 2.93
C ALA A 140 2.55 -11.37 1.42
N GLU A 141 3.47 -12.25 1.03
CA GLU A 141 3.83 -12.50 -0.37
C GLU A 141 2.68 -13.08 -1.22
N ASN A 142 1.67 -13.68 -0.60
CA ASN A 142 0.48 -14.15 -1.27
C ASN A 142 -0.66 -13.13 -1.20
N ALA A 143 -0.82 -12.44 -0.06
CA ALA A 143 -1.92 -11.50 0.15
C ALA A 143 -1.73 -10.17 -0.59
N VAL A 144 -0.53 -9.59 -0.57
CA VAL A 144 -0.26 -8.28 -1.19
C VAL A 144 -0.50 -8.28 -2.70
N PRO A 145 -0.05 -9.28 -3.49
CA PRO A 145 -0.35 -9.32 -4.92
C PRO A 145 -1.85 -9.32 -5.24
N LEU A 146 -2.70 -9.93 -4.40
CA LEU A 146 -4.15 -9.92 -4.57
C LEU A 146 -4.74 -8.52 -4.36
N LEU A 147 -4.23 -7.76 -3.39
CA LEU A 147 -4.60 -6.35 -3.21
C LEU A 147 -4.16 -5.50 -4.41
N LEU A 148 -2.93 -5.73 -4.89
CA LEU A 148 -2.36 -4.95 -5.99
C LEU A 148 -3.06 -5.21 -7.33
N ALA A 149 -3.56 -6.42 -7.56
CA ALA A 149 -4.34 -6.76 -8.75
C ALA A 149 -5.61 -5.91 -8.90
N GLU A 150 -6.12 -5.34 -7.81
CA GLU A 150 -7.33 -4.53 -7.79
C GLU A 150 -7.07 -3.04 -8.06
N LEU A 151 -5.81 -2.58 -8.08
CA LEU A 151 -5.48 -1.15 -8.24
C LEU A 151 -6.04 -0.55 -9.51
N ASP A 152 -5.91 -1.26 -10.65
CA ASP A 152 -6.42 -0.76 -11.94
C ASP A 152 -7.95 -0.56 -11.89
N ARG A 153 -8.68 -1.47 -11.25
CA ARG A 153 -10.13 -1.34 -11.06
C ARG A 153 -10.47 -0.18 -10.13
N LEU A 154 -9.78 -0.06 -9.00
CA LEU A 154 -9.98 1.03 -8.04
C LEU A 154 -9.69 2.41 -8.67
N SER A 155 -8.68 2.51 -9.53
CA SER A 155 -8.34 3.74 -10.25
C SER A 155 -9.44 4.22 -11.20
N THR A 156 -10.30 3.31 -11.68
CA THR A 156 -11.48 3.66 -12.49
C THR A 156 -12.73 4.01 -11.67
N SER A 157 -12.68 3.87 -10.34
CA SER A 157 -13.80 4.11 -9.43
C SER A 157 -13.48 5.30 -8.51
N PRO A 158 -13.78 6.54 -8.92
CA PRO A 158 -13.38 7.75 -8.17
C PRO A 158 -14.07 7.85 -6.81
N ASP A 159 -15.28 7.29 -6.66
CA ASP A 159 -16.06 7.31 -5.42
C ASP A 159 -15.61 6.25 -4.39
N VAL A 160 -14.60 5.44 -4.74
CA VAL A 160 -14.03 4.43 -3.86
C VAL A 160 -12.69 4.94 -3.29
N ASP A 161 -12.62 4.95 -1.98
CA ASP A 161 -11.47 5.42 -1.20
C ASP A 161 -10.45 4.30 -0.94
N GLY A 162 -10.75 3.06 -1.30
CA GLY A 162 -9.81 1.95 -1.14
C GLY A 162 -10.46 0.59 -1.06
N LEU A 163 -9.64 -0.38 -0.70
CA LEU A 163 -9.98 -1.79 -0.57
C LEU A 163 -9.44 -2.34 0.73
N ILE A 164 -10.26 -3.07 1.47
CA ILE A 164 -9.89 -3.71 2.72
C ILE A 164 -10.03 -5.22 2.58
N SER A 165 -9.02 -5.96 3.01
CA SER A 165 -9.14 -7.41 3.02
C SER A 165 -10.07 -7.90 4.14
N VAL A 166 -10.69 -9.04 3.89
CA VAL A 166 -11.57 -9.73 4.81
C VAL A 166 -11.06 -11.17 4.95
N ASP A 167 -10.86 -11.61 6.19
CA ASP A 167 -10.39 -12.95 6.49
C ASP A 167 -11.50 -14.02 6.31
N ALA A 168 -11.13 -15.29 6.47
CA ALA A 168 -12.05 -16.43 6.37
C ALA A 168 -13.21 -16.36 7.37
N GLY A 169 -13.03 -15.68 8.51
CA GLY A 169 -14.04 -15.45 9.54
C GLY A 169 -14.95 -14.24 9.27
N GLY A 170 -14.73 -13.50 8.17
CA GLY A 170 -15.49 -12.30 7.85
C GLY A 170 -15.01 -11.05 8.57
N ARG A 171 -13.86 -11.08 9.24
CA ARG A 171 -13.30 -9.89 9.87
C ARG A 171 -12.51 -9.07 8.87
N ARG A 172 -12.80 -7.77 8.86
CA ARG A 172 -12.03 -6.78 8.10
C ARG A 172 -10.64 -6.66 8.72
N GLN A 173 -9.63 -6.52 7.86
CA GLN A 173 -8.22 -6.40 8.24
C GLN A 173 -7.69 -5.01 7.82
N PRO A 174 -7.81 -3.97 8.68
CA PRO A 174 -7.45 -2.59 8.33
C PRO A 174 -5.96 -2.37 8.03
N LEU A 175 -5.11 -3.28 8.50
CA LEU A 175 -3.67 -3.32 8.26
C LEU A 175 -3.29 -4.40 7.22
N LEU A 176 -4.22 -4.73 6.34
CA LEU A 176 -3.96 -5.48 5.10
C LEU A 176 -4.91 -4.91 4.05
N ALA A 177 -4.62 -3.69 3.63
CA ALA A 177 -5.55 -2.87 2.87
C ALA A 177 -4.82 -1.88 1.95
N VAL A 178 -5.56 -1.37 0.97
CA VAL A 178 -5.15 -0.29 0.09
C VAL A 178 -6.06 0.90 0.33
N TYR A 179 -5.49 2.08 0.54
CA TYR A 179 -6.23 3.31 0.70
C TYR A 179 -5.79 4.34 -0.33
N ARG A 180 -6.75 5.09 -0.85
CA ARG A 180 -6.47 6.29 -1.63
C ARG A 180 -5.79 7.28 -0.70
N ARG A 181 -4.61 7.74 -1.09
CA ARG A 181 -3.76 8.61 -0.27
C ARG A 181 -4.52 9.84 0.22
N ALA A 182 -5.21 10.54 -0.68
CA ALA A 182 -5.93 11.77 -0.35
C ALA A 182 -7.00 11.52 0.72
N ALA A 183 -7.77 10.44 0.61
CA ALA A 183 -8.80 10.08 1.59
C ALA A 183 -8.18 9.72 2.95
N LEU A 184 -7.10 8.94 2.95
CA LEU A 184 -6.42 8.55 4.19
C LEU A 184 -5.76 9.75 4.90
N VAL A 185 -5.13 10.66 4.14
CA VAL A 185 -4.56 11.92 4.66
C VAL A 185 -5.66 12.82 5.22
N SER A 186 -6.78 12.98 4.49
CA SER A 186 -7.92 13.76 4.97
C SER A 186 -8.48 13.19 6.27
N ALA A 187 -8.65 11.88 6.35
CA ALA A 187 -9.14 11.20 7.55
C ALA A 187 -8.17 11.35 8.74
N ALA A 188 -6.86 11.25 8.49
CA ALA A 188 -5.82 11.49 9.49
C ALA A 188 -5.84 12.92 10.06
N ALA A 189 -6.26 13.91 9.27
CA ALA A 189 -6.35 15.30 9.69
C ALA A 189 -7.62 15.62 10.51
N MET A 190 -8.64 14.76 10.50
CA MET A 190 -9.94 15.04 11.13
C MET A 190 -9.89 15.08 12.67
N ARG A 191 -8.98 14.32 13.28
CA ARG A 191 -8.84 14.24 14.73
C ARG A 191 -7.47 13.69 15.14
N PRO A 192 -7.01 13.96 16.37
CA PRO A 192 -5.78 13.36 16.89
C PRO A 192 -5.82 11.83 16.79
N ALA A 193 -4.72 11.26 16.30
CA ALA A 193 -4.59 9.81 16.09
C ALA A 193 -4.16 9.03 17.34
N GLU A 194 -3.81 9.73 18.42
CA GLU A 194 -3.43 9.12 19.70
C GLU A 194 -4.58 8.28 20.26
N ASN A 195 -4.30 6.99 20.53
CA ASN A 195 -5.25 6.00 21.01
C ASN A 195 -6.49 5.81 20.12
N LEU A 196 -6.42 6.29 18.86
CA LEU A 196 -7.47 6.10 17.88
C LEU A 196 -7.36 4.69 17.29
N SER A 197 -8.48 3.98 17.19
CA SER A 197 -8.51 2.72 16.48
C SER A 197 -8.39 2.96 14.96
N VAL A 198 -7.77 2.04 14.23
CA VAL A 198 -7.71 2.15 12.75
C VAL A 198 -9.12 2.13 12.16
N THR A 199 -10.04 1.34 12.73
CA THR A 199 -11.45 1.32 12.33
C THR A 199 -12.12 2.69 12.44
N SER A 200 -11.81 3.44 13.50
CA SER A 200 -12.32 4.81 13.67
C SER A 200 -11.66 5.78 12.69
N LEU A 201 -10.36 5.65 12.43
CA LEU A 201 -9.64 6.46 11.45
C LEU A 201 -10.26 6.30 10.05
N ILE A 202 -10.52 5.07 9.63
CA ILE A 202 -11.04 4.78 8.28
C ILE A 202 -12.57 4.80 8.20
N GLY A 203 -13.27 5.15 9.29
CA GLY A 203 -14.72 4.97 9.41
C GLY A 203 -15.56 5.78 8.41
N ALA A 204 -15.00 6.86 7.87
CA ALA A 204 -15.65 7.69 6.85
C ALA A 204 -15.28 7.31 5.40
N LEU A 205 -14.37 6.36 5.20
CA LEU A 205 -13.90 5.97 3.87
C LEU A 205 -14.87 4.99 3.22
N THR A 206 -15.11 5.17 1.93
CA THR A 206 -15.86 4.22 1.09
C THR A 206 -14.92 3.11 0.65
N LEU A 207 -14.99 1.95 1.33
CA LEU A 207 -14.07 0.83 1.12
C LEU A 207 -14.81 -0.37 0.53
N VAL A 208 -14.23 -0.95 -0.52
CA VAL A 208 -14.67 -2.26 -1.03
C VAL A 208 -13.97 -3.38 -0.28
N GLU A 209 -14.67 -4.50 -0.11
CA GLU A 209 -14.12 -5.67 0.59
C GLU A 209 -13.54 -6.69 -0.39
N LEU A 210 -12.34 -7.21 -0.08
CA LEU A 210 -11.73 -8.33 -0.78
C LEU A 210 -11.63 -9.53 0.15
N ARG A 211 -12.37 -10.59 -0.15
CA ARG A 211 -12.22 -11.87 0.55
C ARG A 211 -10.89 -12.49 0.18
N LEU A 212 -10.00 -12.68 1.15
CA LEU A 212 -8.77 -13.43 0.91
C LEU A 212 -9.06 -14.94 1.02
N PRO A 213 -8.39 -15.77 0.20
CA PRO A 213 -8.39 -17.21 0.39
C PRO A 213 -7.99 -17.63 1.81
N ASP A 214 -8.53 -18.76 2.27
CA ASP A 214 -8.27 -19.28 3.61
C ASP A 214 -6.75 -19.42 3.89
N ALA A 215 -6.35 -19.18 5.14
CA ALA A 215 -4.98 -19.18 5.64
C ALA A 215 -4.04 -18.04 5.18
N LEU A 216 -4.58 -16.95 4.58
CA LEU A 216 -3.81 -15.73 4.25
C LEU A 216 -4.08 -14.54 5.18
N GLY A 217 -5.15 -14.59 5.95
CA GLY A 217 -5.53 -13.54 6.90
C GLY A 217 -5.39 -13.95 8.37
N ASP A 218 -4.74 -15.07 8.65
CA ASP A 218 -4.56 -15.57 10.02
C ASP A 218 -3.52 -14.71 10.74
N ASP A 219 -3.94 -14.03 11.81
CA ASP A 219 -3.04 -13.37 12.77
C ASP A 219 -2.40 -14.43 13.69
N VAL A 220 -1.15 -14.20 14.09
CA VAL A 220 -0.48 -14.98 15.14
C VAL A 220 -0.63 -14.22 16.43
N ASP A 221 -1.72 -14.46 17.12
CA ASP A 221 -1.97 -13.81 18.40
C ASP A 221 -1.35 -14.53 19.59
N THR A 222 -1.05 -15.81 19.45
CA THR A 222 -0.55 -16.64 20.55
C THR A 222 0.68 -17.49 20.16
N PRO A 223 1.49 -17.95 21.14
CA PRO A 223 2.54 -18.94 20.87
C PRO A 223 1.98 -20.26 20.29
N ALA A 224 0.74 -20.60 20.63
CA ALA A 224 0.06 -21.77 20.08
C ALA A 224 -0.30 -21.59 18.59
N ASP A 225 -0.69 -20.38 18.18
CA ASP A 225 -0.87 -20.05 16.75
C ASP A 225 0.45 -20.12 16.00
N ALA A 226 1.53 -19.59 16.60
CA ALA A 226 2.87 -19.69 16.04
C ALA A 226 3.29 -21.15 15.81
N ALA A 227 3.13 -22.01 16.82
CA ALA A 227 3.46 -23.43 16.71
C ALA A 227 2.60 -24.16 15.66
N ARG A 228 1.29 -23.90 15.63
CA ARG A 228 0.35 -24.46 14.64
C ARG A 228 0.72 -24.11 13.20
N LEU A 229 1.33 -22.94 12.99
CA LEU A 229 1.69 -22.40 11.68
C LEU A 229 3.16 -22.64 11.30
N GLY A 230 3.91 -23.37 12.15
CA GLY A 230 5.33 -23.68 11.93
C GLY A 230 6.25 -22.46 12.08
N ILE A 231 5.86 -21.48 12.89
CA ILE A 231 6.63 -20.27 13.18
C ILE A 231 7.61 -20.55 14.32
N VAL A 232 8.87 -20.18 14.10
CA VAL A 232 9.97 -20.31 15.05
C VAL A 232 10.16 -18.97 15.76
N ILE A 233 10.30 -19.03 17.09
CA ILE A 233 10.66 -17.87 17.92
C ILE A 233 12.20 -17.85 18.01
N PRO A 234 12.91 -16.93 17.35
CA PRO A 234 14.36 -16.85 17.49
C PRO A 234 14.73 -16.27 18.85
N ALA A 235 15.90 -16.63 19.39
CA ALA A 235 16.38 -16.14 20.69
C ALA A 235 16.46 -14.59 20.78
N SER A 236 16.69 -13.91 19.65
CA SER A 236 16.67 -12.44 19.54
C SER A 236 15.28 -11.81 19.67
N ALA A 237 14.21 -12.61 19.55
CA ALA A 237 12.83 -12.18 19.75
C ALA A 237 12.37 -12.39 21.20
N ALA A 238 13.13 -13.14 22.00
CA ALA A 238 12.79 -13.40 23.40
C ALA A 238 12.95 -12.13 24.26
N PRO A 239 12.16 -11.96 25.33
CA PRO A 239 12.35 -10.84 26.26
C PRO A 239 13.78 -10.83 26.82
N PRO A 240 14.36 -9.65 27.13
CA PRO A 240 15.64 -9.58 27.82
C PRO A 240 15.53 -10.37 29.13
N GLY A 241 16.43 -11.33 29.30
CA GLY A 241 16.31 -12.43 30.26
C GLY A 241 16.00 -11.99 31.69
N THR A 242 15.06 -12.71 32.31
CA THR A 242 14.98 -12.80 33.77
C THR A 242 16.34 -13.32 34.28
N PRO A 243 16.96 -12.70 35.30
CA PRO A 243 18.23 -13.18 35.81
C PRO A 243 18.08 -14.65 36.25
N GLN A 244 18.96 -15.51 35.73
CA GLN A 244 19.07 -16.90 36.15
C GLN A 244 19.37 -16.89 37.66
N GLN A 245 18.44 -17.39 38.48
CA GLN A 245 18.78 -17.82 39.83
C GLN A 245 19.52 -19.14 39.68
N GLU A 246 20.85 -19.08 39.85
CA GLU A 246 21.66 -20.27 40.09
C GLU A 246 21.29 -20.92 41.43
N PRO A 247 21.44 -22.25 41.55
CA PRO A 247 20.97 -23.04 42.70
C PRO A 247 21.75 -22.81 44.00
#